data_AF-A0A959GG49-F1
#
_entry.id   AF-A0A959GG49-F1
#
_cell.length_a   1.000
_cell.length_b   1.000
_cell.length_c   1.000
_cell.angle_alpha   90.00
_cell.angle_beta   90.00
_cell.angle_gamma   90.00
#
_symmetry.space_group_name_H-M   'P 1'
#
loop_
_entity.id
_entity.type
_entity.pdbx_description
1 polymer ?
#
loop_
_entity_poly.entity_id
_entity_poly.type
_entity_poly.pdbx_seq_one_letter_code
_entity_poly.pdbx_strand_id
1 'polypeptide(L)'
;HMDMLCVGVEFAKATQQRPEDWRHLIHKLRGLYSGPLTYSANWGQEFENLTFWDELDYIGLNCYYPLSQEENPSDEVLRAAFGRVLKLAQRVSEQYQKPLLFTEIGFTSTPTPWKEPHKDRNGDPYQGEAQKRCYRIVMESLRGQPWCRGILWWKYPSYLSQGGPGQTGFTPNGKPAEKEVKKGFGKLP
;
A
#
# COMPACT_ATOMS: atom_id res chain seq x y z
N HIS A 1 8.67 -16.28 -16.85
CA HIS A 1 7.44 -15.48 -17.10
C HIS A 1 7.23 -14.61 -15.87
N MET A 2 6.95 -13.31 -16.04
CA MET A 2 6.58 -12.41 -14.95
C MET A 2 5.09 -12.12 -15.07
N ASP A 3 4.35 -12.14 -13.97
CA ASP A 3 2.89 -12.02 -13.99
C ASP A 3 2.39 -10.57 -14.02
N MET A 4 3.23 -9.61 -13.62
CA MET A 4 2.97 -8.18 -13.69
C MET A 4 4.30 -7.41 -13.64
N LEU A 5 4.35 -6.25 -14.29
CA LEU A 5 5.48 -5.32 -14.23
C LEU A 5 5.01 -3.97 -13.67
N CYS A 6 5.70 -3.49 -12.63
CA CYS A 6 5.55 -2.13 -12.15
C CYS A 6 6.54 -1.21 -12.89
N VAL A 7 6.03 -0.23 -13.62
CA VAL A 7 6.85 0.62 -14.51
C VAL A 7 7.58 1.75 -13.78
N GLY A 8 7.22 2.02 -12.53
CA GLY A 8 7.84 3.05 -11.70
C GLY A 8 7.22 3.15 -10.32
N VAL A 9 7.93 3.80 -9.40
CA VAL A 9 7.53 3.97 -8.00
C VAL A 9 7.86 5.38 -7.50
N GLU A 10 6.85 6.10 -7.00
CA GLU A 10 6.95 7.39 -6.30
C GLU A 10 7.72 8.54 -7.02
N PHE A 11 7.70 8.55 -8.35
CA PHE A 11 8.28 9.63 -9.16
C PHE A 11 7.38 10.88 -9.26
N ALA A 12 6.79 11.32 -8.14
CA ALA A 12 5.76 12.36 -8.06
C ALA A 12 6.02 13.62 -8.89
N LYS A 13 7.27 14.10 -8.90
CA LYS A 13 7.64 15.28 -9.71
C LYS A 13 7.61 14.97 -11.21
N ALA A 14 8.17 13.83 -11.62
CA ALA A 14 8.25 13.46 -13.03
C ALA A 14 6.86 13.10 -13.58
N THR A 15 6.03 12.41 -12.81
CA THR A 15 4.68 12.05 -13.22
C THR A 15 3.77 13.26 -13.42
N GLN A 16 3.92 14.30 -12.59
CA GLN A 16 3.18 15.55 -12.73
C GLN A 16 3.72 16.45 -13.84
N GLN A 17 5.05 16.56 -13.98
CA GLN A 17 5.66 17.51 -14.92
C GLN A 17 5.80 16.96 -16.34
N ARG A 18 5.87 15.63 -16.49
CA ARG A 18 6.20 14.96 -17.76
C ARG A 18 5.25 13.79 -18.08
N PRO A 19 3.91 13.96 -18.02
CA PRO A 19 2.97 12.86 -18.23
C PRO A 19 3.10 12.21 -19.62
N GLU A 20 3.39 12.98 -20.67
CA GLU A 20 3.55 12.46 -22.03
C GLU A 20 4.78 11.56 -22.20
N ASP A 21 5.87 11.84 -21.46
CA ASP A 21 7.05 10.97 -21.48
C ASP A 21 6.75 9.62 -20.81
N TRP A 22 5.91 9.62 -19.76
CA TRP A 22 5.43 8.38 -19.14
C TRP A 22 4.54 7.59 -20.10
N ARG A 23 3.60 8.24 -20.79
CA ARG A 23 2.79 7.58 -21.83
C ARG A 23 3.67 6.94 -22.90
N HIS A 24 4.66 7.68 -23.41
CA HIS A 24 5.62 7.16 -24.40
C HIS A 24 6.44 5.97 -23.88
N LEU A 25 6.89 6.03 -22.63
CA LEU A 25 7.58 4.92 -21.98
C LEU A 25 6.69 3.67 -21.89
N ILE A 26 5.45 3.83 -21.41
CA ILE A 26 4.48 2.74 -21.27
C ILE A 26 4.19 2.11 -22.63
N HIS A 27 3.97 2.93 -23.67
CA HIS A 27 3.76 2.44 -25.02
C HIS A 27 4.93 1.60 -25.54
N LYS A 28 6.18 2.05 -25.32
CA LYS A 28 7.37 1.26 -25.67
C LYS A 28 7.46 -0.04 -24.88
N LEU A 29 7.12 -0.03 -23.59
CA LEU A 29 7.12 -1.22 -22.75
C LEU A 29 6.11 -2.26 -23.23
N ARG A 30 4.94 -1.85 -23.72
CA ARG A 30 3.94 -2.77 -24.32
C ARG A 30 4.47 -3.53 -25.52
N GLY A 31 5.45 -2.99 -26.25
CA GLY A 31 6.13 -3.67 -27.34
C GLY A 31 7.13 -4.75 -26.89
N LEU A 32 7.53 -4.75 -25.61
CA LEU A 32 8.53 -5.67 -25.04
C LEU A 32 7.92 -6.66 -24.04
N TYR A 33 6.83 -6.27 -23.39
CA TYR A 33 6.19 -7.03 -22.32
C TYR A 33 4.68 -7.05 -22.53
N SER A 34 4.13 -8.26 -22.72
CA SER A 34 2.72 -8.48 -23.02
C SER A 34 1.85 -8.71 -21.78
N GLY A 35 2.46 -8.79 -20.59
CA GLY A 35 1.73 -8.97 -19.35
C GLY A 35 1.17 -7.65 -18.78
N PRO A 36 0.47 -7.73 -17.63
CA PRO A 36 -0.09 -6.56 -16.97
C PRO A 36 0.94 -5.53 -16.51
N LEU A 37 0.63 -4.25 -16.73
CA LEU A 37 1.41 -3.10 -16.26
C LEU A 37 0.70 -2.36 -15.13
N THR A 38 1.49 -1.88 -14.17
CA THR A 38 1.05 -0.94 -13.13
C THR A 38 2.11 0.13 -12.86
N TYR A 39 1.75 1.17 -12.12
CA TYR A 39 2.65 2.19 -11.58
C TYR A 39 2.34 2.37 -10.09
N SER A 40 3.36 2.40 -9.24
CA SER A 40 3.21 2.53 -7.79
C SER A 40 3.25 4.02 -7.41
N ALA A 41 2.10 4.68 -7.47
CA ALA A 41 2.01 6.10 -7.12
C ALA A 41 2.12 6.30 -5.60
N ASN A 42 2.87 7.32 -5.19
CA ASN A 42 2.86 7.77 -3.81
C ASN A 42 1.44 8.23 -3.42
N TRP A 43 1.08 8.08 -2.15
CA TRP A 43 -0.17 8.60 -1.62
C TRP A 43 -0.28 10.13 -1.77
N GLY A 44 -1.50 10.64 -1.61
CA GLY A 44 -1.77 12.08 -1.68
C GLY A 44 -1.74 12.60 -3.11
N GLN A 45 -1.09 13.74 -3.32
CA GLN A 45 -1.21 14.51 -4.58
C GLN A 45 -0.80 13.73 -5.82
N GLU A 46 0.18 12.81 -5.74
CA GLU A 46 0.58 12.02 -6.91
C GLU A 46 -0.54 11.06 -7.33
N PHE A 47 -0.95 10.16 -6.44
CA PHE A 47 -2.02 9.19 -6.72
C PHE A 47 -3.31 9.87 -7.20
N GLU A 48 -3.70 10.95 -6.53
CA GLU A 48 -4.98 11.63 -6.78
C GLU A 48 -5.02 12.41 -8.10
N ASN A 49 -3.87 12.77 -8.67
CA ASN A 49 -3.80 13.60 -9.89
C ASN A 49 -3.04 12.93 -11.04
N LEU A 50 -2.69 11.64 -10.96
CA LEU A 50 -1.98 10.95 -12.03
C LEU A 50 -2.87 10.85 -13.28
N THR A 51 -2.36 11.28 -14.43
CA THR A 51 -3.17 11.49 -15.65
C THR A 51 -3.05 10.38 -16.70
N PHE A 52 -2.31 9.31 -16.40
CA PHE A 52 -2.03 8.22 -17.35
C PHE A 52 -2.42 6.83 -16.81
N TRP A 53 -3.33 6.75 -15.83
CA TRP A 53 -3.87 5.47 -15.35
C TRP A 53 -4.55 4.65 -16.47
N ASP A 54 -5.08 5.31 -17.50
CA ASP A 54 -5.70 4.70 -18.67
C ASP A 54 -4.74 3.84 -19.51
N GLU A 55 -3.44 4.14 -19.50
CA GLU A 55 -2.38 3.38 -20.19
C GLU A 55 -2.00 2.07 -19.45
N LEU A 56 -2.45 1.92 -18.20
CA LEU A 56 -2.08 0.82 -17.30
C LEU A 56 -3.24 -0.18 -17.15
N ASP A 57 -2.91 -1.38 -16.66
CA ASP A 57 -3.91 -2.43 -16.39
C ASP A 57 -4.43 -2.37 -14.95
N TYR A 58 -3.58 -1.94 -14.03
CA TYR A 58 -3.89 -1.76 -12.62
C TYR A 58 -3.46 -0.39 -12.14
N ILE A 59 -4.33 0.24 -11.35
CA ILE A 59 -3.96 1.40 -10.54
C ILE A 59 -3.12 0.90 -9.37
N GLY A 60 -1.96 1.50 -9.14
CA GLY A 60 -1.08 1.15 -8.02
C GLY A 60 -0.99 2.29 -7.00
N LEU A 61 -1.26 1.98 -5.74
CA LEU A 61 -1.20 2.93 -4.63
C LEU A 61 -0.23 2.46 -3.54
N ASN A 62 0.77 3.29 -3.25
CA ASN A 62 1.56 3.24 -2.03
C ASN A 62 0.80 3.94 -0.89
N CYS A 63 -0.02 3.18 -0.17
CA CYS A 63 -1.01 3.68 0.78
C CYS A 63 -0.44 3.92 2.18
N TYR A 64 0.17 5.09 2.37
CA TYR A 64 0.68 5.52 3.68
C TYR A 64 -0.04 6.74 4.26
N TYR A 65 -1.32 6.92 3.93
CA TYR A 65 -2.19 7.93 4.52
C TYR A 65 -2.25 7.80 6.06
N PRO A 66 -1.97 8.87 6.84
CA PRO A 66 -2.19 8.88 8.28
C PRO A 66 -3.63 8.54 8.67
N LEU A 67 -3.80 7.71 9.70
CA LEU A 67 -5.12 7.25 10.16
C LEU A 67 -5.61 8.00 11.41
N SER A 68 -4.71 8.48 12.28
CA SER A 68 -5.08 9.31 13.44
C SER A 68 -3.88 10.09 13.97
N GLN A 69 -4.13 11.21 14.66
CA GLN A 69 -3.13 11.97 15.42
C GLN A 69 -3.16 11.65 16.94
N GLU A 70 -4.09 10.82 17.38
CA GLU A 70 -4.20 10.39 18.78
C GLU A 70 -3.06 9.44 19.17
N GLU A 71 -2.63 9.48 20.43
CA GLU A 71 -1.65 8.53 20.97
C GLU A 71 -2.22 7.11 21.06
N ASN A 72 -3.53 6.97 21.28
CA ASN A 72 -4.20 5.68 21.34
C ASN A 72 -5.65 5.80 20.83
N PRO A 73 -5.86 5.96 19.51
CA PRO A 73 -7.20 6.05 18.92
C PRO A 73 -7.99 4.78 19.19
N SER A 74 -9.32 4.84 19.11
CA SER A 74 -10.16 3.63 19.13
C SER A 74 -10.07 2.88 17.78
N ASP A 75 -10.51 1.61 17.74
CA ASP A 75 -10.51 0.85 16.48
C ASP A 75 -11.48 1.48 15.48
N GLU A 76 -12.58 2.05 15.96
CA GLU A 76 -13.59 2.76 15.17
C GLU A 76 -12.99 3.98 14.49
N VAL A 77 -12.15 4.75 15.20
CA VAL A 77 -11.44 5.91 14.63
C VAL A 77 -10.54 5.47 13.48
N LEU A 78 -9.72 4.43 13.69
CA LEU A 78 -8.82 3.93 12.67
C LEU A 78 -9.57 3.33 11.47
N ARG A 79 -10.64 2.55 11.70
CA ARG A 79 -11.50 2.01 10.64
C ARG A 79 -12.19 3.11 9.84
N ALA A 80 -12.71 4.15 10.50
CA ALA A 80 -13.34 5.27 9.83
C ALA A 80 -12.32 6.04 8.97
N ALA A 81 -11.10 6.23 9.46
CA ALA A 81 -10.03 6.86 8.72
C ALA A 81 -9.61 6.05 7.49
N PHE A 82 -9.35 4.76 7.66
CA PHE A 82 -9.02 3.89 6.53
C PHE A 82 -10.20 3.77 5.55
N GLY A 83 -11.44 3.79 6.03
CA GLY A 83 -12.64 3.86 5.18
C GLY A 83 -12.69 5.10 4.29
N ARG A 84 -12.16 6.25 4.73
CA ARG A 84 -12.01 7.44 3.85
C ARG A 84 -10.96 7.20 2.75
N VAL A 85 -9.85 6.54 3.09
CA VAL A 85 -8.81 6.13 2.13
C VAL A 85 -9.38 5.16 1.10
N LEU A 86 -10.16 4.17 1.52
CA LEU A 86 -10.83 3.23 0.61
C LEU A 86 -11.79 3.93 -0.33
N LYS A 87 -12.60 4.87 0.17
CA LYS A 87 -13.50 5.67 -0.69
C LYS A 87 -12.73 6.50 -1.71
N LEU A 88 -11.58 7.04 -1.35
CA LEU A 88 -10.71 7.76 -2.30
C LEU A 88 -10.17 6.82 -3.37
N ALA A 89 -9.58 5.70 -2.96
CA ALA A 89 -9.02 4.69 -3.85
C ALA A 89 -10.07 4.11 -4.81
N GLN A 90 -11.28 3.82 -4.30
CA GLN A 90 -12.41 3.36 -5.08
C GLN A 90 -12.83 4.40 -6.14
N ARG A 91 -12.91 5.69 -5.81
CA ARG A 91 -13.25 6.73 -6.78
C ARG A 91 -12.26 6.77 -7.96
N VAL A 92 -10.96 6.65 -7.69
CA VAL A 92 -9.95 6.61 -8.77
C VAL A 92 -10.12 5.33 -9.60
N SER A 93 -10.35 4.19 -8.95
CA SER A 93 -10.65 2.92 -9.64
C SER A 93 -11.86 3.02 -10.57
N GLU A 94 -12.95 3.61 -10.10
CA GLU A 94 -14.18 3.81 -10.87
C GLU A 94 -14.00 4.84 -11.99
N GLN A 95 -13.28 5.94 -11.74
CA GLN A 95 -13.01 6.99 -12.73
C GLN A 95 -12.27 6.45 -13.96
N TYR A 96 -11.26 5.61 -13.75
CA TYR A 96 -10.48 5.03 -14.85
C TYR A 96 -11.01 3.66 -15.31
N GLN A 97 -12.01 3.12 -14.62
CA GLN A 97 -12.55 1.77 -14.85
C GLN A 97 -11.46 0.68 -14.81
N LYS A 98 -10.51 0.82 -13.88
CA LYS A 98 -9.39 -0.11 -13.68
C LYS A 98 -9.39 -0.65 -12.25
N PRO A 99 -9.08 -1.95 -12.04
CA PRO A 99 -8.85 -2.46 -10.70
C PRO A 99 -7.66 -1.78 -10.02
N LEU A 100 -7.69 -1.73 -8.69
CA LEU A 100 -6.62 -1.16 -7.87
C LEU A 100 -5.84 -2.25 -7.14
N LEU A 101 -4.54 -2.03 -7.01
CA LEU A 101 -3.61 -2.75 -6.14
C LEU A 101 -3.04 -1.78 -5.12
N PHE A 102 -3.03 -2.18 -3.85
CA PHE A 102 -2.16 -1.53 -2.87
C PHE A 102 -0.74 -2.02 -3.13
N THR A 103 0.01 -1.29 -3.95
CA THR A 103 1.38 -1.65 -4.34
C THR A 103 2.37 -1.50 -3.20
N GLU A 104 2.04 -0.66 -2.23
CA GLU A 104 2.64 -0.70 -0.90
C GLU A 104 1.60 -0.33 0.17
N ILE A 105 1.70 -0.97 1.31
CA ILE A 105 1.13 -0.51 2.57
C ILE A 105 1.89 -1.18 3.70
N GLY A 106 2.11 -0.46 4.79
CA GLY A 106 2.90 -0.96 5.90
C GLY A 106 2.82 -0.03 7.10
N PHE A 107 3.22 -0.56 8.25
CA PHE A 107 3.25 0.15 9.51
C PHE A 107 4.47 -0.35 10.29
N THR A 108 5.22 0.54 10.93
CA THR A 108 6.29 0.17 11.86
C THR A 108 5.72 -0.43 13.14
N SER A 109 6.55 -1.17 13.87
CA SER A 109 6.21 -1.77 15.18
C SER A 109 6.62 -0.83 16.32
N THR A 110 6.01 0.35 16.30
CA THR A 110 6.23 1.47 17.23
C THR A 110 4.91 1.87 17.90
N PRO A 111 4.89 2.77 18.90
CA PRO A 111 3.66 3.03 19.68
C PRO A 111 2.52 3.66 18.87
N THR A 112 2.83 4.49 17.87
CA THR A 112 1.84 5.27 17.11
C THR A 112 2.03 5.22 15.59
N PRO A 113 2.05 4.02 14.98
CA PRO A 113 2.40 3.87 13.57
C PRO A 113 1.33 4.45 12.63
N TRP A 114 0.12 4.67 13.11
CA TRP A 114 -0.97 5.32 12.38
C TRP A 114 -0.78 6.83 12.16
N LYS A 115 0.15 7.48 12.86
CA LYS A 115 0.40 8.93 12.72
C LYS A 115 1.18 9.27 11.46
N GLU A 116 2.25 8.52 11.20
CA GLU A 116 3.12 8.68 10.04
C GLU A 116 3.45 7.29 9.46
N PRO A 117 2.51 6.64 8.76
CA PRO A 117 2.69 5.25 8.31
C PRO A 117 3.88 5.03 7.37
N HIS A 118 4.28 6.05 6.63
CA HIS A 118 5.42 6.01 5.69
C HIS A 118 6.78 6.06 6.39
N LYS A 119 6.83 6.52 7.65
CA LYS A 119 8.09 6.84 8.31
C LYS A 119 8.74 5.60 8.89
N ASP A 120 9.97 5.32 8.46
CA ASP A 120 10.79 4.34 9.14
C ASP A 120 11.22 4.89 10.50
N ARG A 121 10.87 4.15 11.55
CA ARG A 121 11.08 4.49 12.96
C ARG A 121 11.94 3.43 13.64
N ASN A 122 12.92 2.89 12.91
CA ASN A 122 13.95 2.04 13.50
C ASN A 122 14.63 2.78 14.67
N GLY A 123 14.64 2.14 15.84
CA GLY A 123 15.21 2.69 17.08
C GLY A 123 14.18 3.27 18.06
N ASP A 124 12.94 3.54 17.63
CA ASP A 124 11.84 3.88 18.56
C ASP A 124 11.51 2.67 19.49
N PRO A 125 10.77 2.88 20.59
CA PRO A 125 10.31 1.78 21.43
C PRO A 125 9.49 0.74 20.65
N TYR A 126 9.81 -0.54 20.86
CA TYR A 126 9.09 -1.63 20.21
C TYR A 126 7.66 -1.77 20.72
N GLN A 127 6.69 -1.79 19.80
CA GLN A 127 5.29 -2.05 20.07
C GLN A 127 4.64 -2.87 18.95
N GLY A 128 4.88 -4.18 18.93
CA GLY A 128 4.36 -5.10 17.90
C GLY A 128 2.82 -5.21 17.85
N GLU A 129 2.13 -5.01 18.98
CA GLU A 129 0.65 -5.04 19.00
C GLU A 129 0.03 -3.83 18.29
N ALA A 130 0.71 -2.68 18.26
CA ALA A 130 0.24 -1.51 17.51
C ALA A 130 0.32 -1.75 15.99
N GLN A 131 1.42 -2.36 15.51
CA GLN A 131 1.54 -2.78 14.11
C GLN A 131 0.44 -3.79 13.73
N LYS A 132 0.27 -4.83 14.54
CA LYS A 132 -0.77 -5.86 14.35
C LYS A 132 -2.16 -5.23 14.26
N ARG A 133 -2.45 -4.25 15.12
CA ARG A 133 -3.72 -3.54 15.13
C ARG A 133 -4.00 -2.86 13.78
N CYS A 134 -3.04 -2.16 13.20
CA CYS A 134 -3.15 -1.56 11.87
C CYS A 134 -3.37 -2.61 10.78
N TYR A 135 -2.58 -3.69 10.79
CA TYR A 135 -2.73 -4.79 9.82
C TYR A 135 -4.12 -5.43 9.87
N ARG A 136 -4.64 -5.68 11.08
CA ARG A 136 -6.01 -6.18 11.28
C ARG A 136 -7.02 -5.24 10.66
N ILE A 137 -6.96 -3.94 10.94
CA ILE A 137 -7.91 -2.96 10.41
C ILE A 137 -7.89 -2.94 8.88
N VAL A 138 -6.71 -2.91 8.27
CA VAL A 138 -6.58 -2.95 6.80
C VAL A 138 -7.18 -4.22 6.21
N MET A 139 -6.79 -5.39 6.72
CA MET A 139 -7.30 -6.68 6.20
C MET A 139 -8.80 -6.83 6.42
N GLU A 140 -9.33 -6.35 7.55
CA GLU A 140 -10.76 -6.40 7.83
C GLU A 140 -11.55 -5.50 6.86
N SER A 141 -11.07 -4.29 6.59
CA SER A 141 -11.73 -3.30 5.73
C SER A 141 -11.68 -3.62 4.24
N LEU A 142 -10.67 -4.37 3.79
CA LEU A 142 -10.54 -4.76 2.38
C LEU A 142 -11.40 -5.97 1.98
N ARG A 143 -11.97 -6.69 2.94
CA ARG A 143 -12.90 -7.77 2.65
C ARG A 143 -14.14 -7.23 1.93
N GLY A 144 -14.50 -7.87 0.82
CA GLY A 144 -15.68 -7.51 0.03
C GLY A 144 -15.52 -6.24 -0.81
N GLN A 145 -14.28 -5.77 -1.06
CA GLN A 145 -14.01 -4.66 -1.97
C GLN A 145 -13.65 -5.20 -3.37
N PRO A 146 -14.61 -5.37 -4.31
CA PRO A 146 -14.34 -6.03 -5.60
C PRO A 146 -13.40 -5.24 -6.52
N TRP A 147 -13.28 -3.93 -6.31
CA TRP A 147 -12.38 -3.05 -7.05
C TRP A 147 -10.90 -3.20 -6.61
N CYS A 148 -10.65 -3.76 -5.43
CA CYS A 148 -9.30 -4.02 -4.91
C CYS A 148 -8.88 -5.45 -5.24
N ARG A 149 -7.78 -5.60 -5.99
CA ARG A 149 -7.30 -6.92 -6.47
C ARG A 149 -6.08 -7.45 -5.72
N GLY A 150 -5.56 -6.72 -4.74
CA GLY A 150 -4.46 -7.22 -3.93
C GLY A 150 -3.75 -6.15 -3.11
N ILE A 151 -2.83 -6.63 -2.29
CA ILE A 151 -1.97 -5.84 -1.42
C ILE A 151 -0.56 -6.42 -1.48
N LEU A 152 0.43 -5.54 -1.57
CA LEU A 152 1.83 -5.86 -1.33
C LEU A 152 2.24 -5.19 -0.02
N TRP A 153 2.43 -6.00 1.02
CA TRP A 153 2.85 -5.50 2.33
C TRP A 153 4.31 -5.04 2.25
N TRP A 154 4.56 -3.78 2.60
CA TRP A 154 5.90 -3.28 2.87
C TRP A 154 6.27 -3.64 4.31
N LYS A 155 7.24 -4.51 4.55
CA LYS A 155 7.95 -5.36 3.58
C LYS A 155 8.31 -6.70 4.20
N TYR A 156 8.52 -7.72 3.38
CA TYR A 156 9.08 -8.98 3.86
C TYR A 156 10.59 -9.01 3.59
N PRO A 157 11.42 -9.44 4.56
CA PRO A 157 12.87 -9.37 4.44
C PRO A 157 13.40 -10.52 3.59
N SER A 158 14.52 -10.30 2.90
CA SER A 158 15.25 -11.37 2.21
C SER A 158 15.93 -12.34 3.19
N TYR A 159 16.29 -11.86 4.39
CA TYR A 159 16.84 -12.67 5.46
C TYR A 159 15.79 -12.85 6.55
N LEU A 160 15.30 -14.08 6.74
CA LEU A 160 14.24 -14.38 7.72
C LEU A 160 14.67 -14.19 9.18
N SER A 161 15.96 -13.98 9.43
CA SER A 161 16.48 -13.54 10.73
C SER A 161 16.16 -12.07 11.04
N GLN A 162 15.76 -11.26 10.05
CA GLN A 162 15.30 -9.89 10.26
C GLN A 162 13.82 -9.88 10.63
N GLY A 163 13.45 -9.23 11.73
CA GLY A 163 12.12 -9.23 12.30
C GLY A 163 12.10 -9.67 13.76
N GLY A 164 10.94 -10.11 14.23
CA GLY A 164 10.77 -10.57 15.61
C GLY A 164 10.64 -9.45 16.66
N PRO A 165 10.44 -9.84 17.93
CA PRO A 165 10.33 -8.91 19.04
C PRO A 165 11.57 -8.01 19.18
N GLY A 166 11.34 -6.72 19.44
CA GLY A 166 12.40 -5.72 19.61
C GLY A 166 12.84 -5.01 18.32
N GLN A 167 12.56 -5.56 17.14
CA GLN A 167 12.80 -4.86 15.87
C GLN A 167 11.59 -3.99 15.51
N THR A 168 11.80 -2.69 15.28
CA THR A 168 10.69 -1.73 15.09
C THR A 168 10.35 -1.42 13.64
N GLY A 169 11.14 -1.90 12.67
CA GLY A 169 10.88 -1.69 11.25
C GLY A 169 9.58 -2.30 10.74
N PHE A 170 9.29 -2.04 9.47
CA PHE A 170 8.05 -2.38 8.78
C PHE A 170 7.70 -3.87 8.74
N THR A 171 8.70 -4.75 8.74
CA THR A 171 8.43 -6.16 8.49
C THR A 171 7.51 -6.77 9.55
N PRO A 172 6.50 -7.56 9.14
CA PRO A 172 5.70 -8.35 10.07
C PRO A 172 6.40 -9.65 10.51
N ASN A 173 7.47 -10.09 9.82
CA ASN A 173 8.13 -11.38 10.05
C ASN A 173 8.47 -11.60 11.53
N GLY A 174 8.00 -12.70 12.11
CA GLY A 174 8.24 -13.03 13.52
C GLY A 174 7.53 -12.12 14.54
N LYS A 175 6.68 -11.18 14.08
CA LYS A 175 5.95 -10.22 14.93
C LYS A 175 4.47 -10.57 14.98
N PRO A 176 3.70 -10.01 15.95
CA PRO A 176 2.28 -10.30 16.06
C PRO A 176 1.47 -10.00 14.77
N ALA A 177 1.91 -9.03 13.95
CA ALA A 177 1.25 -8.65 12.70
C ALA A 177 1.26 -9.76 11.62
N GLU A 178 2.24 -10.67 11.63
CA GLU A 178 2.31 -11.80 10.67
C GLU A 178 1.08 -12.70 10.75
N LYS A 179 0.49 -12.83 11.95
CA LYS A 179 -0.75 -13.60 12.15
C LYS A 179 -1.93 -13.00 11.39
N GLU A 180 -2.00 -11.67 11.29
CA GLU A 180 -3.06 -10.99 10.54
C GLU A 180 -2.87 -11.13 9.03
N VAL A 181 -1.63 -11.14 8.55
CA VAL A 181 -1.32 -11.44 7.13
C VAL A 181 -1.84 -12.84 6.78
N LYS A 182 -1.46 -13.86 7.56
CA LYS A 182 -1.91 -15.24 7.34
C LYS A 182 -3.43 -15.37 7.38
N LYS A 183 -4.07 -14.77 8.39
CA LYS A 183 -5.53 -14.80 8.57
C LYS A 183 -6.27 -14.10 7.44
N GLY A 184 -5.73 -12.98 6.96
CA GLY A 184 -6.35 -12.18 5.92
C GLY A 184 -6.25 -12.85 4.55
N PHE A 185 -5.07 -13.27 4.11
CA PHE A 185 -4.91 -13.97 2.82
C PHE A 185 -5.58 -15.34 2.79
N GLY A 186 -5.64 -16.07 3.91
CA GLY A 186 -6.41 -17.32 4.00
C GLY A 186 -7.94 -17.14 3.90
N LYS A 187 -8.43 -15.90 3.79
CA LYS A 187 -9.85 -15.55 3.67
C LYS A 187 -10.13 -14.61 2.50
N LEU A 188 -9.12 -14.26 1.71
CA LEU A 188 -9.33 -13.59 0.43
C LEU A 188 -9.76 -14.68 -0.56
N PRO A 189 -10.79 -14.42 -1.40
CA PRO A 189 -11.31 -15.40 -2.35
C PRO A 189 -10.25 -15.87 -3.34
#